data_AF-A0A5E6P0J1-F1
#
_entry.id   AF-A0A5E6P0J1-F1
#
_cell.length_a   1.000
_cell.length_b   1.000
_cell.length_c   1.000
_cell.angle_alpha   90.00
_cell.angle_beta   90.00
_cell.angle_gamma   90.00
#
_symmetry.space_group_name_H-M   'P 1'
#
loop_
_entity.id
_entity.type
_entity.pdbx_description
1 polymer ?
#
loop_
_entity_poly.entity_id
_entity_poly.type
_entity_poly.pdbx_seq_one_letter_code
_entity_poly.pdbx_strand_id
1 'polypeptide(L)'
;MKGSVSDNGCSVFKLVANRNTLDYQISIGSNDTELENVPSRFYLKYINMRYVQSQRDLKKFINIEKKQLLRLSQDSRETPEAEADDRQLGKISCGLNIINERVKRLNYVKGATSLVNDELKKLSHNYTEYEVHLDSGAIKVHQFIDNLELGASTAGSALMLGGDGRNNQILLALWKAKSEREFDPDNEVIFYCVEEPEAHLHPHQQRKLADYLIKE
;
A
#
# COMPACT_ATOMS: atom_id res chain seq x y z
N MET A 1 29.76 0.13 -8.95
CA MET A 1 30.83 0.52 -8.02
C MET A 1 32.21 -0.05 -8.38
N LYS A 2 32.45 -0.56 -9.61
CA LYS A 2 33.78 -1.05 -9.99
C LYS A 2 34.79 0.10 -9.96
N GLY A 3 35.73 0.06 -9.02
CA GLY A 3 36.74 1.11 -8.77
C GLY A 3 36.70 1.72 -7.36
N SER A 4 35.58 1.66 -6.64
CA SER A 4 35.43 2.25 -5.29
C SER A 4 35.13 1.23 -4.21
N VAL A 5 35.33 -0.06 -4.50
CA VAL A 5 35.13 -1.18 -3.58
C VAL A 5 36.51 -1.71 -3.24
N SER A 6 36.83 -1.77 -1.95
CA SER A 6 38.09 -2.36 -1.47
C SER A 6 38.13 -3.87 -1.70
N ASP A 7 39.31 -4.48 -1.55
CA ASP A 7 39.49 -5.93 -1.68
C ASP A 7 38.63 -6.74 -0.70
N ASN A 8 38.17 -6.10 0.38
CA ASN A 8 37.27 -6.69 1.38
C ASN A 8 35.77 -6.51 1.04
N GLY A 9 35.43 -5.95 -0.12
CA GLY A 9 34.05 -5.72 -0.52
C GLY A 9 33.40 -4.49 0.13
N CYS A 10 34.17 -3.58 0.74
CA CYS A 10 33.65 -2.41 1.43
C CYS A 10 33.83 -1.12 0.61
N SER A 11 32.89 -0.19 0.75
CA SER A 11 32.98 1.18 0.21
C SER A 11 32.64 2.19 1.30
N VAL A 12 33.35 3.32 1.31
CA VAL A 12 33.12 4.43 2.24
C VAL A 12 32.43 5.57 1.51
N PHE A 13 31.34 6.07 2.09
CA PHE A 13 30.61 7.24 1.61
C PHE A 13 30.81 8.40 2.59
N LYS A 14 31.17 9.57 2.06
CA LYS A 14 31.33 10.80 2.84
C LYS A 14 30.47 11.91 2.27
N LEU A 15 29.65 12.51 3.12
CA LEU A 15 28.86 13.69 2.79
C LEU A 15 29.34 14.87 3.64
N VAL A 16 29.79 15.92 2.99
CA VAL A 16 30.20 17.17 3.63
C VAL A 16 29.29 18.28 3.15
N ALA A 17 28.61 18.95 4.07
CA ALA A 17 27.74 20.07 3.77
C ALA A 17 28.21 21.34 4.48
N ASN A 18 28.19 22.46 3.77
CA ASN A 18 28.52 23.77 4.32
C ASN A 18 27.23 24.48 4.74
N ARG A 19 27.09 24.78 6.04
CA ARG A 19 25.90 25.44 6.59
C ARG A 19 25.69 26.87 6.07
N ASN A 20 26.74 27.56 5.67
CA ASN A 20 26.68 28.97 5.27
C ASN A 20 26.32 29.14 3.79
N THR A 21 26.80 28.23 2.92
CA THR A 21 26.52 28.28 1.48
C THR A 21 25.43 27.30 1.05
N LEU A 22 25.03 26.38 1.94
CA LEU A 22 24.12 25.26 1.67
C LEU A 22 24.63 24.30 0.58
N ASP A 23 25.90 24.40 0.20
CA ASP A 23 26.54 23.48 -0.73
C ASP A 23 26.84 22.15 -0.04
N TYR A 24 26.72 21.07 -0.80
CA TYR A 24 27.09 19.74 -0.36
C TYR A 24 28.03 19.06 -1.37
N GLN A 25 28.94 18.25 -0.86
CA GLN A 25 29.83 17.40 -1.65
C GLN A 25 29.68 15.96 -1.17
N ILE A 26 29.66 15.04 -2.13
CA ILE A 26 29.57 13.60 -1.89
C ILE A 26 30.84 12.98 -2.45
N SER A 27 31.53 12.21 -1.61
CA SER A 27 32.75 11.50 -1.98
C SER A 27 32.57 10.00 -1.72
N ILE A 28 33.16 9.17 -2.56
CA ILE A 28 33.20 7.70 -2.39
C ILE A 28 34.63 7.19 -2.53
N GLY A 29 34.98 6.17 -1.76
CA GLY A 29 36.28 5.54 -1.85
C GLY A 29 36.26 4.10 -1.37
N SER A 30 37.33 3.38 -1.70
CA SER A 30 37.67 2.07 -1.11
C SER A 30 37.92 2.20 0.40
N ASN A 31 38.51 3.32 0.83
CA ASN A 31 38.90 3.67 2.19
C ASN A 31 38.78 5.19 2.42
N ASP A 32 38.82 5.64 3.68
CA ASP A 32 38.68 7.07 4.06
C ASP A 32 39.81 7.98 3.51
N THR A 33 40.91 7.37 3.05
CA THR A 33 42.06 8.04 2.41
C THR A 33 41.94 8.18 0.90
N GLU A 34 41.14 7.33 0.24
CA GLU A 34 41.01 7.24 -1.22
C GLU A 34 39.60 7.67 -1.65
N LEU A 35 39.16 8.83 -1.16
CA LEU A 35 37.83 9.37 -1.46
C LEU A 35 37.88 10.25 -2.71
N GLU A 36 37.08 9.89 -3.72
CA GLU A 36 36.88 10.69 -4.93
C GLU A 36 35.54 11.42 -4.87
N ASN A 37 35.53 12.70 -5.25
CA ASN A 37 34.31 13.48 -5.35
C ASN A 37 33.50 13.03 -6.57
N VAL A 38 32.23 12.72 -6.36
CA VAL A 38 31.36 12.27 -7.43
C VAL A 38 30.19 13.23 -7.60
N PRO A 39 29.92 13.70 -8.84
CA PRO A 39 28.89 14.71 -9.10
C PRO A 39 27.46 14.15 -9.09
N SER A 40 27.30 12.82 -9.10
CA SER A 40 26.01 12.13 -9.25
C SER A 40 25.63 11.33 -8.01
N ARG A 41 24.33 11.17 -7.75
CA ARG A 41 23.78 10.36 -6.64
C ARG A 41 23.60 8.89 -7.04
N PHE A 42 24.65 8.27 -7.59
CA PHE A 42 24.63 6.87 -8.04
C PHE A 42 24.37 5.87 -6.91
N TYR A 43 24.66 6.24 -5.66
CA TYR A 43 24.43 5.41 -4.48
C TYR A 43 22.95 5.19 -4.17
N LEU A 44 22.04 6.03 -4.68
CA LEU A 44 20.59 5.88 -4.44
C LEU A 44 20.01 4.58 -5.03
N LYS A 45 20.75 3.92 -5.94
CA LYS A 45 20.38 2.58 -6.40
C LYS A 45 20.54 1.52 -5.30
N TYR A 46 21.46 1.72 -4.36
CA TYR A 46 21.85 0.73 -3.35
C TYR A 46 21.55 1.17 -1.92
N ILE A 47 21.44 2.48 -1.68
CA ILE A 47 21.17 3.08 -0.38
C ILE A 47 19.97 4.01 -0.49
N ASN A 48 18.88 3.63 0.15
CA ASN A 48 17.63 4.39 0.14
C ASN A 48 17.24 4.83 1.56
N MET A 49 16.57 5.98 1.67
CA MET A 49 15.93 6.40 2.92
C MET A 49 14.44 6.55 2.68
N ARG A 50 13.64 5.93 3.55
CA ARG A 50 12.19 6.03 3.56
C ARG A 50 11.74 6.67 4.85
N TYR A 51 10.96 7.74 4.71
CA TYR A 51 10.38 8.43 5.84
C TYR A 51 8.92 8.01 6.00
N VAL A 52 8.56 7.53 7.19
CA VAL A 52 7.22 7.11 7.57
C VAL A 52 6.67 8.17 8.53
N GLN A 53 5.75 8.98 8.04
CA GLN A 53 5.14 10.08 8.80
C GLN A 53 4.08 9.59 9.79
N SER A 54 3.96 10.27 10.92
CA SER A 54 2.86 10.12 11.88
C SER A 54 1.62 10.83 11.31
N GLN A 55 0.82 10.14 10.50
CA GLN A 55 -0.38 10.73 9.88
C GLN A 55 -1.66 10.47 10.67
N ARG A 56 -2.50 11.51 10.77
CA ARG A 56 -3.82 11.47 11.42
C ARG A 56 -4.84 10.54 10.75
N ASP A 57 -4.62 10.16 9.48
CA ASP A 57 -5.51 9.26 8.73
C ASP A 57 -4.84 7.90 8.47
N LEU A 58 -4.55 7.21 9.58
CA LEU A 58 -4.02 5.84 9.61
C LEU A 58 -4.83 4.90 8.69
N LYS A 59 -6.15 5.06 8.63
CA LYS A 59 -7.04 4.20 7.83
C LYS A 59 -6.80 4.33 6.34
N LYS A 60 -6.64 5.56 5.84
CA LYS A 60 -6.34 5.80 4.43
C LYS A 60 -5.00 5.20 4.04
N PHE A 61 -3.99 5.35 4.90
CA PHE A 61 -2.65 4.82 4.65
C PHE A 61 -2.65 3.29 4.65
N ILE A 62 -3.26 2.67 5.67
CA ILE A 62 -3.45 1.21 5.74
C ILE A 62 -4.11 0.68 4.46
N ASN A 63 -5.11 1.38 3.93
CA ASN A 63 -5.78 0.99 2.69
C ASN A 63 -4.88 1.08 1.46
N ILE A 64 -4.00 2.08 1.37
CA ILE A 64 -3.05 2.23 0.26
C ILE A 64 -2.00 1.10 0.32
N GLU A 65 -1.39 0.89 1.48
CA GLU A 65 -0.37 -0.15 1.65
C GLU A 65 -0.93 -1.55 1.42
N LYS A 66 -2.11 -1.83 1.96
CA LYS A 66 -2.83 -3.09 1.71
C LYS A 66 -3.02 -3.33 0.21
N LYS A 67 -3.46 -2.33 -0.55
CA LYS A 67 -3.64 -2.47 -2.01
C LYS A 67 -2.32 -2.77 -2.72
N GLN A 68 -1.23 -2.15 -2.29
CA GLN A 68 0.10 -2.41 -2.87
C GLN A 68 0.59 -3.80 -2.52
N LEU A 69 0.46 -4.23 -1.28
CA LEU A 69 0.83 -5.58 -0.83
C LEU A 69 0.07 -6.67 -1.61
N LEU A 70 -1.23 -6.47 -1.86
CA LEU A 70 -2.04 -7.40 -2.66
C LEU A 70 -1.57 -7.45 -4.12
N ARG A 71 -1.19 -6.31 -4.72
CA ARG A 71 -0.63 -6.28 -6.09
C ARG A 71 0.70 -7.02 -6.18
N LEU A 72 1.62 -6.75 -5.26
CA LEU A 72 2.91 -7.46 -5.20
C LEU A 72 2.70 -8.97 -5.06
N SER A 73 1.76 -9.37 -4.20
CA SER A 73 1.40 -10.78 -4.05
C SER A 73 0.79 -11.37 -5.32
N GLN A 74 0.01 -10.59 -6.07
CA GLN A 74 -0.58 -11.03 -7.33
C GLN A 74 0.47 -11.23 -8.43
N ASP A 75 1.49 -10.37 -8.46
CA ASP A 75 2.57 -10.40 -9.44
C ASP A 75 3.58 -11.53 -9.16
N SER A 76 3.71 -11.96 -7.90
CA SER A 76 4.65 -13.03 -7.48
C SER A 76 4.09 -14.46 -7.55
N ARG A 77 2.87 -14.66 -8.07
CA ARG A 77 2.22 -15.98 -8.12
C ARG A 77 2.81 -16.88 -9.19
N GLU A 78 2.83 -18.19 -8.92
CA GLU A 78 3.16 -19.20 -9.92
C GLU A 78 1.95 -19.50 -10.84
N THR A 79 2.22 -19.99 -12.06
CA THR A 79 1.20 -20.32 -13.07
C THR A 79 0.01 -21.16 -12.56
N PRO A 80 0.20 -22.25 -11.77
CA PRO A 80 -0.93 -23.03 -11.27
C PRO A 80 -1.81 -22.28 -10.26
N GLU A 81 -1.23 -21.37 -9.46
CA GLU A 81 -1.97 -20.52 -8.52
C GLU A 81 -2.77 -19.46 -9.26
N ALA A 82 -2.17 -18.84 -10.29
CA ALA A 82 -2.85 -17.86 -11.13
C ALA A 82 -4.10 -18.45 -11.82
N GLU A 83 -4.00 -19.66 -12.38
CA GLU A 83 -5.15 -20.33 -13.00
C GLU A 83 -6.25 -20.69 -11.98
N ALA A 84 -5.86 -21.09 -10.77
CA ALA A 84 -6.81 -21.37 -9.70
C ALA A 84 -7.55 -20.10 -9.26
N ASP A 85 -6.82 -19.00 -9.11
CA ASP A 85 -7.37 -17.70 -8.77
C ASP A 85 -8.31 -17.18 -9.86
N ASP A 86 -7.96 -17.28 -11.14
CA ASP A 86 -8.81 -16.85 -12.25
C ASP A 86 -10.16 -17.59 -12.26
N ARG A 87 -10.15 -18.90 -11.95
CA ARG A 87 -11.39 -19.67 -11.78
C ARG A 87 -12.25 -19.14 -10.63
N GLN A 88 -11.63 -18.73 -9.52
CA GLN A 88 -12.37 -18.15 -8.38
C GLN A 88 -12.87 -16.74 -8.70
N LEU A 89 -12.07 -15.91 -9.36
CA LEU A 89 -12.45 -14.57 -9.81
C LEU A 89 -13.68 -14.65 -10.74
N GLY A 90 -13.72 -15.63 -11.65
CA GLY A 90 -14.88 -15.87 -12.50
C GLY A 90 -16.15 -16.21 -11.70
N LYS A 91 -16.04 -17.06 -10.67
CA LYS A 91 -17.17 -17.39 -9.78
C LYS A 91 -17.65 -16.17 -8.99
N ILE A 92 -16.72 -15.37 -8.45
CA ILE A 92 -17.03 -14.13 -7.74
C ILE A 92 -17.74 -13.16 -8.68
N SER A 93 -17.28 -13.01 -9.93
CA SER A 93 -17.93 -12.15 -10.92
C SER A 93 -19.37 -12.55 -11.19
N CYS A 94 -19.62 -13.85 -11.33
CA CYS A 94 -20.98 -14.37 -11.52
C CYS A 94 -21.86 -14.10 -10.30
N GLY A 95 -21.33 -14.33 -9.09
CA GLY A 95 -22.03 -14.03 -7.84
C GLY A 95 -22.40 -12.56 -7.69
N LEU A 96 -21.47 -11.64 -8.00
CA LEU A 96 -21.72 -10.20 -7.96
C LEU A 96 -22.80 -9.79 -8.96
N ASN A 97 -22.82 -10.35 -10.17
CA ASN A 97 -23.88 -10.09 -11.15
C ASN A 97 -25.26 -10.52 -10.61
N ILE A 98 -25.34 -11.68 -9.96
CA ILE A 98 -26.59 -12.16 -9.34
C ILE A 98 -27.04 -11.21 -8.22
N ILE A 99 -26.10 -10.71 -7.41
CA ILE A 99 -26.41 -9.75 -6.34
C ILE A 99 -26.92 -8.44 -6.93
N ASN A 100 -26.24 -7.89 -7.95
CA ASN A 100 -26.67 -6.65 -8.62
C ASN A 100 -28.08 -6.78 -9.20
N GLU A 101 -28.41 -7.91 -9.84
CA GLU A 101 -29.75 -8.19 -10.34
C GLU A 101 -30.81 -8.26 -9.23
N ARG A 102 -30.46 -8.81 -8.06
CA ARG A 102 -31.35 -8.80 -6.89
C ARG A 102 -31.57 -7.40 -6.34
N VAL A 103 -30.52 -6.57 -6.30
CA VAL A 103 -30.61 -5.17 -5.87
C VAL A 103 -31.51 -4.36 -6.81
N LYS A 104 -31.37 -4.52 -8.12
CA LYS A 104 -32.25 -3.88 -9.13
C LYS A 104 -33.73 -4.22 -8.94
N ARG A 105 -34.02 -5.45 -8.48
CA ARG A 105 -35.39 -5.93 -8.24
C ARG A 105 -36.01 -5.41 -6.93
N LEU A 106 -35.24 -4.77 -6.05
CA LEU A 106 -35.79 -4.19 -4.83
C LEU A 106 -36.79 -3.09 -5.17
N ASN A 107 -37.98 -3.14 -4.57
CA ASN A 107 -39.09 -2.26 -4.92
C ASN A 107 -38.75 -0.77 -4.84
N TYR A 108 -37.99 -0.35 -3.81
CA TYR A 108 -37.58 1.05 -3.66
C TYR A 108 -36.54 1.48 -4.70
N VAL A 109 -35.62 0.59 -5.10
CA VAL A 109 -34.61 0.84 -6.15
C VAL A 109 -35.29 0.95 -7.51
N LYS A 110 -36.18 0.01 -7.82
CA LYS A 110 -36.98 0.03 -9.05
C LYS A 110 -37.84 1.30 -9.11
N GLY A 111 -38.55 1.62 -8.04
CA GLY A 111 -39.39 2.82 -7.95
C GLY A 111 -38.59 4.11 -8.17
N ALA A 112 -37.44 4.26 -7.51
CA ALA A 112 -36.56 5.41 -7.69
C ALA A 112 -36.02 5.50 -9.13
N THR A 113 -35.61 4.38 -9.72
CA THR A 113 -35.11 4.32 -11.10
C THR A 113 -36.19 4.72 -12.10
N SER A 114 -37.42 4.23 -11.93
CA SER A 114 -38.55 4.59 -12.80
C SER A 114 -38.88 6.09 -12.71
N LEU A 115 -38.90 6.67 -11.51
CA LEU A 115 -39.14 8.10 -11.33
C LEU A 115 -38.09 8.96 -12.05
N VAL A 116 -36.81 8.58 -11.95
CA VAL A 116 -35.73 9.28 -12.65
C VAL A 116 -35.89 9.16 -14.17
N ASN A 117 -36.21 7.97 -14.68
CA ASN A 117 -36.46 7.78 -16.11
C ASN A 117 -37.66 8.58 -16.62
N ASP A 118 -38.72 8.71 -15.81
CA ASP A 118 -39.88 9.50 -16.17
C ASP A 118 -39.56 11.00 -16.25
N GLU A 119 -38.74 11.53 -15.33
CA GLU A 119 -38.24 12.91 -15.41
C GLU A 119 -37.29 13.13 -16.60
N LEU A 120 -36.39 12.18 -16.87
CA LEU A 120 -35.48 12.27 -18.02
C LEU A 120 -36.22 12.28 -19.35
N LYS A 121 -37.30 11.50 -19.49
CA LYS A 121 -38.18 11.52 -20.67
C LYS A 121 -38.85 12.89 -20.87
N LYS A 122 -39.20 13.60 -19.80
CA LYS A 122 -39.78 14.96 -19.89
C LYS A 122 -38.76 16.00 -20.35
N LEU A 123 -37.49 15.81 -20.03
CA LEU A 123 -36.40 16.75 -20.34
C LEU A 123 -35.81 16.59 -21.74
N SER A 124 -36.00 15.45 -22.40
CA SER A 124 -35.33 15.10 -23.65
C SER A 124 -36.34 14.93 -24.79
N HIS A 125 -36.15 15.70 -25.87
CA HIS A 125 -36.95 15.57 -27.10
C HIS A 125 -36.52 14.38 -28.00
N ASN A 126 -35.38 13.72 -27.75
CA ASN A 126 -34.74 12.81 -28.72
C ASN A 126 -34.23 11.45 -28.18
N TYR A 127 -34.67 10.97 -27.03
CA TYR A 127 -34.15 9.71 -26.48
C TYR A 127 -35.25 8.75 -26.05
N THR A 128 -35.84 8.04 -27.02
CA THR A 128 -36.74 6.90 -26.77
C THR A 128 -36.00 5.61 -26.38
N GLU A 129 -34.69 5.52 -26.62
CA GLU A 129 -33.89 4.30 -26.40
C GLU A 129 -32.96 4.35 -25.16
N TYR A 130 -32.97 5.42 -24.38
CA TYR A 130 -32.06 5.56 -23.22
C TYR A 130 -32.81 5.35 -21.89
N GLU A 131 -32.59 4.20 -21.24
CA GLU A 131 -33.10 3.89 -19.91
C GLU A 131 -31.95 3.94 -18.90
N VAL A 132 -32.07 4.82 -17.91
CA VAL A 132 -31.14 4.88 -16.78
C VAL A 132 -31.50 3.78 -15.80
N HIS A 133 -30.54 2.95 -15.46
CA HIS A 133 -30.67 1.97 -14.40
C HIS A 133 -29.81 2.39 -13.21
N LEU A 134 -30.36 2.30 -12.00
CA LEU A 134 -29.55 2.30 -10.78
C LEU A 134 -28.83 0.95 -10.70
N ASP A 135 -27.73 0.83 -11.44
CA ASP A 135 -26.78 -0.25 -11.24
C ASP A 135 -25.98 0.06 -9.97
N SER A 136 -25.66 -0.93 -9.15
CA SER A 136 -24.91 -0.79 -7.89
C SER A 136 -23.43 -0.41 -8.09
N GLY A 137 -23.13 0.32 -9.18
CA GLY A 137 -21.91 0.20 -9.94
C GLY A 137 -21.82 -1.21 -10.50
N ALA A 138 -21.32 -1.39 -11.72
CA ALA A 138 -20.74 -2.67 -12.07
C ALA A 138 -19.56 -2.87 -11.11
N ILE A 139 -19.80 -3.48 -9.93
CA ILE A 139 -18.76 -3.83 -8.97
C ILE A 139 -17.89 -4.82 -9.72
N LYS A 140 -16.85 -4.31 -10.37
CA LYS A 140 -15.83 -5.13 -11.00
C LYS A 140 -15.21 -5.92 -9.86
N VAL A 141 -14.99 -7.22 -10.04
CA VAL A 141 -14.41 -8.10 -9.02
C VAL A 141 -13.16 -7.46 -8.38
N HIS A 142 -12.36 -6.77 -9.19
CA HIS A 142 -11.20 -6.00 -8.71
C HIS A 142 -11.54 -4.86 -7.72
N GLN A 143 -12.63 -4.12 -7.93
CA GLN A 143 -13.09 -3.11 -6.97
C GLN A 143 -13.56 -3.75 -5.65
N PHE A 144 -14.19 -4.93 -5.73
CA PHE A 144 -14.58 -5.67 -4.52
C PHE A 144 -13.35 -6.13 -3.72
N ILE A 145 -12.32 -6.63 -4.40
CA ILE A 145 -11.04 -7.03 -3.80
C ILE A 145 -10.30 -5.82 -3.21
N ASP A 146 -10.25 -4.71 -3.93
CA ASP A 146 -9.63 -3.47 -3.46
C ASP A 146 -10.30 -2.93 -2.19
N ASN A 147 -11.59 -3.18 -2.03
CA ASN A 147 -12.42 -2.78 -0.90
C ASN A 147 -12.35 -3.75 0.29
N LEU A 148 -11.60 -4.85 0.22
CA LEU A 148 -11.43 -5.78 1.34
C LEU A 148 -10.84 -5.06 2.55
N GLU A 149 -11.60 -4.90 3.62
CA GLU A 149 -11.08 -4.27 4.84
C GLU A 149 -10.29 -5.27 5.70
N LEU A 150 -9.24 -4.78 6.36
CA LEU A 150 -8.57 -5.57 7.39
C LEU A 150 -9.48 -5.63 8.62
N GLY A 151 -10.19 -6.74 8.79
CA GLY A 151 -10.97 -7.03 9.98
C GLY A 151 -10.17 -7.84 11.00
N ALA A 152 -10.24 -7.49 12.28
CA ALA A 152 -9.83 -8.41 13.34
C ALA A 152 -11.05 -9.21 13.79
N SER A 153 -10.95 -10.54 13.82
CA SER A 153 -11.98 -11.39 14.43
C SER A 153 -11.49 -11.90 15.79
N THR A 154 -12.28 -11.64 16.82
CA THR A 154 -12.16 -12.33 18.12
C THR A 154 -13.47 -13.05 18.34
N ALA A 155 -13.40 -14.39 18.46
CA ALA A 155 -14.56 -15.25 18.66
C ALA A 155 -15.69 -15.09 17.62
N GLY A 156 -15.36 -15.04 16.33
CA GLY A 156 -16.35 -15.07 15.24
C GLY A 156 -17.10 -13.77 14.97
N SER A 157 -16.87 -12.72 15.76
CA SER A 157 -17.41 -11.38 15.49
C SER A 157 -16.34 -10.51 14.82
N ALA A 158 -16.68 -9.90 13.67
CA ALA A 158 -15.83 -8.94 12.99
C ALA A 158 -15.79 -7.65 13.82
N LEU A 159 -14.69 -7.44 14.54
CA LEU A 159 -14.46 -6.21 15.27
C LEU A 159 -13.76 -5.24 14.33
N MET A 160 -14.38 -4.07 14.10
CA MET A 160 -13.69 -2.92 13.53
C MET A 160 -12.40 -2.68 14.32
N LEU A 161 -11.26 -2.49 13.63
CA LEU A 161 -9.96 -2.23 14.23
C LEU A 161 -10.04 -1.00 15.15
N GLY A 162 -10.29 -1.25 16.44
CA GLY A 162 -10.99 -0.30 17.31
C GLY A 162 -10.14 0.75 18.02
N GLY A 163 -8.91 1.01 17.60
CA GLY A 163 -8.11 2.07 18.23
C GLY A 163 -6.87 2.45 17.46
N ASP A 164 -6.46 3.71 17.60
CA ASP A 164 -5.32 4.28 16.87
C ASP A 164 -4.01 3.53 17.14
N GLY A 165 -3.79 3.02 18.37
CA GLY A 165 -2.63 2.18 18.68
C GLY A 165 -2.64 0.83 17.94
N ARG A 166 -3.82 0.23 17.73
CA ARG A 166 -3.95 -1.02 16.94
C ARG A 166 -3.72 -0.75 15.47
N ASN A 167 -4.25 0.37 14.97
CA ASN A 167 -4.03 0.82 13.59
C ASN A 167 -2.54 1.09 13.33
N ASN A 168 -1.84 1.72 14.28
CA ASN A 168 -0.40 1.95 14.18
C ASN A 168 0.39 0.64 14.15
N GLN A 169 0.05 -0.35 14.98
CA GLN A 169 0.66 -1.69 14.91
C GLN A 169 0.45 -2.37 13.56
N ILE A 170 -0.77 -2.30 13.01
CA ILE A 170 -1.10 -2.90 11.72
C ILE A 170 -0.34 -2.20 10.59
N LEU A 171 -0.25 -0.87 10.66
CA LEU A 171 0.53 -0.09 9.71
C LEU A 171 1.99 -0.57 9.68
N LEU A 172 2.63 -0.65 10.85
CA LEU A 172 4.04 -1.07 10.94
C LEU A 172 4.24 -2.51 10.47
N ALA A 173 3.31 -3.41 10.78
CA ALA A 173 3.36 -4.80 10.29
C ALA A 173 3.19 -4.90 8.76
N LEU A 174 2.28 -4.11 8.17
CA LEU A 174 2.09 -4.05 6.71
C LEU A 174 3.35 -3.51 6.01
N TRP A 175 3.93 -2.44 6.54
CA TRP A 175 5.17 -1.85 6.02
C TRP A 175 6.31 -2.86 6.01
N LYS A 176 6.49 -3.60 7.10
CA LYS A 176 7.53 -4.62 7.18
C LYS A 176 7.31 -5.71 6.13
N ALA A 177 6.11 -6.28 6.07
CA ALA A 177 5.78 -7.34 5.12
C ALA A 177 5.95 -6.90 3.65
N LYS A 178 5.75 -5.62 3.37
CA LYS A 178 6.01 -5.02 2.06
C LYS A 178 7.51 -4.79 1.80
N SER A 179 8.24 -4.27 2.79
CA SER A 179 9.68 -3.99 2.69
C SER A 179 10.47 -5.23 2.26
N GLU A 180 10.19 -6.38 2.85
CA GLU A 180 10.84 -7.65 2.54
C GLU A 180 10.59 -8.14 1.11
N ARG A 181 9.55 -7.62 0.43
CA ARG A 181 9.16 -8.02 -0.91
C ARG A 181 9.54 -7.01 -1.99
N GLU A 182 9.60 -5.73 -1.65
CA GLU A 182 9.96 -4.68 -2.61
C GLU A 182 11.45 -4.56 -2.84
N PHE A 183 12.27 -4.95 -1.86
CA PHE A 183 13.71 -4.70 -1.88
C PHE A 183 14.47 -5.97 -1.59
N ASP A 184 15.63 -6.10 -2.23
CA ASP A 184 16.53 -7.22 -2.02
C ASP A 184 17.45 -6.90 -0.83
N PRO A 185 17.22 -7.52 0.35
CA PRO A 185 18.00 -7.21 1.56
C PRO A 185 19.46 -7.62 1.43
N ASP A 186 19.82 -8.49 0.48
CA ASP A 186 21.20 -8.92 0.25
C ASP A 186 22.01 -7.88 -0.54
N ASN A 187 21.34 -7.02 -1.30
CA ASN A 187 21.97 -6.10 -2.26
C ASN A 187 21.64 -4.62 -2.02
N GLU A 188 20.61 -4.31 -1.24
CA GLU A 188 20.15 -2.95 -0.98
C GLU A 188 20.03 -2.65 0.52
N VAL A 189 20.48 -1.46 0.93
CA VAL A 189 20.36 -0.96 2.30
C VAL A 189 19.30 0.13 2.36
N ILE A 190 18.32 -0.03 3.24
CA ILE A 190 17.20 0.92 3.38
C ILE A 190 17.12 1.43 4.81
N PHE A 191 17.24 2.75 4.95
CA PHE A 191 17.03 3.44 6.22
C PHE A 191 15.57 3.82 6.36
N TYR A 192 14.90 3.24 7.35
CA TYR A 192 13.56 3.63 7.74
C TYR A 192 13.61 4.66 8.87
N CYS A 193 13.11 5.85 8.59
CA CYS A 193 12.90 6.89 9.60
C CYS A 193 11.41 6.91 9.93
N VAL A 194 11.04 6.36 11.08
CA VAL A 194 9.65 6.31 11.54
C VAL A 194 9.42 7.43 12.55
N GLU A 195 8.46 8.29 12.26
CA GLU A 195 8.01 9.35 13.16
C GLU A 195 7.01 8.81 14.17
N GLU A 196 7.24 9.08 15.46
CA GLU A 196 6.37 8.69 16.58
C GLU A 196 5.87 7.23 16.51
N PRO A 197 6.75 6.22 16.34
CA PRO A 197 6.33 4.81 16.27
C PRO A 197 5.50 4.38 17.49
N GLU A 198 5.70 5.04 18.63
CA GLU A 198 5.02 4.80 19.89
C GLU A 198 3.63 5.45 20.02
N ALA A 199 3.20 6.21 19.01
CA ALA A 199 1.94 6.94 19.03
C ALA A 199 0.75 6.04 19.37
N HIS A 200 -0.10 6.51 20.29
CA HIS A 200 -1.31 5.85 20.75
C HIS A 200 -1.12 4.45 21.38
N LEU A 201 0.12 4.08 21.75
CA LEU A 201 0.44 2.82 22.40
C LEU A 201 0.66 2.99 23.90
N HIS A 202 0.20 2.01 24.69
CA HIS A 202 0.54 1.96 26.11
C HIS A 202 2.03 1.60 26.31
N PRO A 203 2.68 2.01 27.42
CA PRO A 203 4.12 1.81 27.63
C PRO A 203 4.62 0.36 27.52
N HIS A 204 3.78 -0.62 27.86
CA HIS A 204 4.13 -2.03 27.65
C HIS A 204 4.10 -2.45 26.17
N GLN A 205 3.23 -1.85 25.35
CA GLN A 205 3.17 -2.07 23.90
C GLN A 205 4.30 -1.35 23.18
N GLN A 206 4.71 -0.17 23.67
CA GLN A 206 5.87 0.56 23.14
C GLN A 206 7.15 -0.27 23.29
N ARG A 207 7.36 -0.90 24.46
CA ARG A 207 8.47 -1.83 24.67
C ARG A 207 8.44 -3.01 23.69
N LYS A 208 7.28 -3.62 23.51
CA LYS A 208 7.11 -4.72 22.55
C LYS A 208 7.35 -4.26 21.10
N LEU A 209 6.95 -3.04 20.76
CA LEU A 209 7.20 -2.46 19.45
C LEU A 209 8.69 -2.22 19.22
N ALA A 210 9.40 -1.67 20.21
CA ALA A 210 10.85 -1.47 20.12
C ALA A 210 11.57 -2.81 19.95
N ASP A 211 11.19 -3.84 20.73
CA ASP A 211 11.72 -5.19 20.57
C ASP A 211 11.47 -5.74 19.15
N TYR A 212 10.26 -5.55 18.61
CA TYR A 212 9.91 -5.96 17.26
C TYR A 212 10.77 -5.26 16.21
N LEU A 213 10.91 -3.94 16.25
CA LEU A 213 11.71 -3.18 15.27
C LEU A 213 13.21 -3.50 15.32
N ILE A 214 13.73 -4.01 16.44
CA ILE A 214 15.16 -4.33 16.61
C ILE A 214 15.46 -5.78 16.23
N LYS A 215 14.60 -6.72 16.62
CA LYS A 215 14.91 -8.16 16.57
C LYS A 215 14.32 -8.87 15.36
N GLU A 216 13.21 -8.36 14.87
CA GLU A 216 12.45 -8.96 13.79
C GLU A 216 12.70 -8.15 12.52
#